data_AF-A0A820LL06-F1
#
_entry.id   AF-A0A820LL06-F1
#
_cell.length_a   1.000
_cell.length_b   1.000
_cell.length_c   1.000
_cell.angle_alpha   90.00
_cell.angle_beta   90.00
_cell.angle_gamma   90.00
#
_symmetry.space_group_name_H-M   'P 1'
#
loop_
_entity.id
_entity.type
_entity.pdbx_description
1 polymer ?
#
loop_
_entity_poly.entity_id
_entity_poly.type
_entity_poly.pdbx_seq_one_letter_code
_entity_poly.pdbx_strand_id
1 'polypeptide(L)' 'RDESQNDRPETYLKALEQNCLNQQYNLILCVLNNNRKDCYDALKKILCMNTVILSQLIIK' A
#
# COMPACT_ATOMS: atom_id res chain seq x y z
N ARG A 1 -13.86 2.15 -18.06
CA ARG A 1 -13.86 2.36 -16.59
C ARG A 1 -12.50 2.96 -16.29
N ASP A 2 -12.45 4.22 -15.86
CA ASP A 2 -11.20 4.97 -15.62
C ASP A 2 -10.24 4.20 -14.71
N GLU A 3 -9.20 3.59 -15.27
CA GLU A 3 -8.13 2.92 -14.53
C GLU A 3 -7.32 3.93 -13.68
N SER A 4 -7.39 5.21 -14.05
CA SER A 4 -6.71 6.36 -13.45
C SER A 4 -7.14 6.72 -12.02
N GLN A 5 -8.32 6.28 -11.55
CA GLN A 5 -8.81 6.63 -10.21
C GLN A 5 -8.24 5.75 -9.09
N ASN A 6 -7.82 4.51 -9.41
CA ASN A 6 -7.24 3.61 -8.41
C ASN A 6 -5.76 3.86 -8.16
N ASP A 7 -5.07 4.60 -9.03
CA ASP A 7 -3.65 4.97 -8.89
C ASP A 7 -3.42 6.24 -8.04
N ARG A 8 -4.26 6.45 -7.02
CA ARG A 8 -4.09 7.52 -6.04
C ARG A 8 -3.64 6.95 -4.70
N PRO A 9 -2.72 7.62 -3.98
CA PRO A 9 -2.20 7.13 -2.70
C PRO A 9 -3.34 6.86 -1.71
N GLU A 10 -4.33 7.75 -1.66
CA GLU A 10 -5.51 7.63 -0.78
C GLU A 10 -6.29 6.33 -0.99
N THR A 11 -6.41 5.88 -2.24
CA THR A 11 -7.13 4.65 -2.58
C THR A 11 -6.38 3.42 -2.05
N TYR A 12 -5.05 3.38 -2.22
CA TYR A 12 -4.21 2.31 -1.69
C TYR A 12 -4.20 2.29 -0.15
N LEU A 13 -4.14 3.47 0.48
CA LEU A 13 -4.16 3.58 1.94
C LEU A 13 -5.46 3.05 2.52
N LYS A 14 -6.60 3.47 1.96
CA LYS A 14 -7.91 3.02 2.43
C LYS A 14 -8.08 1.50 2.29
N ALA A 15 -7.57 0.91 1.20
CA ALA A 15 -7.59 -0.53 1.01
C ALA A 15 -6.71 -1.27 2.05
N LEU A 16 -5.52 -0.74 2.35
CA LEU A 16 -4.63 -1.28 3.38
C LEU A 16 -5.24 -1.20 4.78
N GLU A 17 -5.85 -0.09 5.15
CA GLU A 17 -6.50 0.06 6.45
C GLU A 17 -7.67 -0.91 6.62
N GLN A 18 -8.49 -1.06 5.58
CA GLN A 18 -9.67 -1.92 5.64
C GLN A 18 -9.34 -3.41 5.63
N ASN A 19 -8.33 -3.82 4.86
CA ASN A 19 -8.05 -5.23 4.64
C ASN A 19 -6.87 -5.74 5.44
N CYS A 20 -5.83 -4.93 5.67
CA CYS A 20 -4.56 -5.40 6.24
C CYS A 20 -4.40 -5.14 7.74
N LEU A 21 -4.89 -4.01 8.26
CA LEU A 21 -4.61 -3.64 9.66
C LEU A 21 -5.33 -4.51 10.69
N ASN A 22 -6.49 -5.08 10.35
CA ASN A 22 -7.31 -5.85 11.28
C ASN A 22 -7.18 -7.37 11.13
N GLN A 23 -6.26 -7.86 10.29
CA GLN A 23 -6.05 -9.28 10.04
C GLN A 23 -4.61 -9.69 10.35
N GLN A 24 -4.40 -10.94 10.78
CA GLN A 24 -3.06 -11.49 10.93
C GLN A 24 -2.51 -11.95 9.58
N TYR A 25 -1.65 -11.12 8.99
CA TYR A 25 -0.82 -11.49 7.85
C TYR A 25 0.64 -11.66 8.26
N ASN A 26 1.35 -12.55 7.58
CA ASN A 26 2.79 -12.74 7.77
C ASN A 26 3.62 -11.86 6.81
N LEU A 27 3.02 -11.42 5.70
CA LEU A 27 3.68 -10.63 4.67
C LEU A 27 2.64 -9.77 3.92
N ILE A 28 2.99 -8.52 3.63
CA ILE A 28 2.22 -7.61 2.79
C ILE A 28 3.03 -7.28 1.54
N LEU A 29 2.47 -7.55 0.36
CA LEU A 29 3.08 -7.22 -0.93
C LEU A 29 2.24 -6.13 -1.64
N CYS A 30 2.85 -4.98 -1.89
CA CYS A 30 2.22 -3.89 -2.64
C CYS A 30 2.89 -3.74 -3.99
N VAL A 31 2.12 -3.93 -5.07
CA VAL A 31 2.59 -3.73 -6.45
C VAL A 31 1.99 -2.43 -6.97
N LEU A 32 2.86 -1.48 -7.31
CA LEU A 32 2.48 -0.17 -7.84
C LEU A 32 2.75 -0.14 -9.35
N ASN A 33 1.74 0.25 -10.13
CA ASN A 33 1.80 0.27 -11.60
C ASN A 33 2.57 1.45 -12.19
N ASN A 34 3.08 2.38 -11.37
CA ASN A 34 3.78 3.58 -11.84
C ASN A 34 4.83 4.03 -10.82
N ASN A 35 5.86 4.75 -11.28
CA ASN A 35 6.95 5.33 -10.48
C ASN A 35 6.48 6.56 -9.68
N ARG A 36 5.44 6.37 -8.87
CA ARG A 36 4.83 7.37 -7.99
C ARG A 36 5.46 7.25 -6.61
N LYS A 37 6.67 7.78 -6.49
CA LYS A 37 7.46 7.79 -5.25
C LYS A 37 6.65 8.27 -4.03
N ASP A 38 5.79 9.27 -4.22
CA ASP A 38 4.91 9.78 -3.15
C ASP A 38 3.97 8.70 -2.58
N CYS A 39 3.42 7.84 -3.45
CA CYS A 39 2.60 6.71 -3.02
C CYS A 39 3.43 5.67 -2.28
N TYR A 40 4.63 5.37 -2.78
CA TYR A 40 5.55 4.42 -2.16
C TYR A 40 5.92 4.88 -0.74
N ASP A 41 6.35 6.13 -0.58
CA ASP A 41 6.78 6.67 0.71
C ASP A 41 5.62 6.72 1.71
N ALA A 42 4.41 7.11 1.28
CA ALA A 42 3.22 7.11 2.12
C ALA A 42 2.84 5.70 2.59
N LEU A 43 2.82 4.72 1.68
CA LEU A 43 2.49 3.33 1.99
C LEU A 43 3.52 2.71 2.92
N LYS A 44 4.81 2.91 2.64
CA LYS A 44 5.91 2.40 3.46
C LYS A 44 5.89 2.99 4.86
N LYS A 45 5.60 4.29 5.00
CA LYS A 45 5.47 4.95 6.30
C LYS A 45 4.35 4.32 7.12
N ILE A 46 3.17 4.13 6.53
CA ILE A 46 2.00 3.58 7.24
C ILE A 46 2.22 2.12 7.63
N LEU A 47 2.77 1.31 6.73
CA LEU A 47 3.10 -0.09 7.02
C LEU A 47 4.13 -0.23 8.14
N CYS A 48 5.16 0.62 8.14
CA CYS A 48 6.19 0.63 9.17
C CYS A 48 5.69 1.14 10.53
N MET A 49 4.77 2.10 10.54
CA MET A 49 4.25 2.70 11.78
C MET A 49 3.13 1.88 12.43
N ASN A 50 2.27 1.23 11.63
CA ASN A 50 1.05 0.60 12.13
C ASN A 50 1.10 -0.93 12.16
N THR A 51 2.13 -1.57 11.59
CA THR A 51 2.19 -3.04 11.52
C THR A 51 3.57 -3.56 11.89
N VAL A 52 3.61 -4.70 12.58
CA VAL A 52 4.85 -5.46 12.85
C VAL A 52 5.17 -6.44 11.71
N ILE A 53 4.46 -6.31 10.59
CA ILE A 53 4.42 -7.30 9.52
C ILE A 53 5.44 -6.90 8.45
N LEU A 54 6.16 -7.90 7.92
CA LEU A 54 7.07 -7.67 6.80
C LEU A 54 6.29 -7.12 5.61
N SER A 55 6.79 -6.04 5.02
CA SER A 55 6.17 -5.43 3.84
C SER A 55 7.18 -5.24 2.72
N GLN A 56 6.80 -5.65 1.51
CA GLN A 56 7.57 -5.45 0.30
C GLN A 56 6.77 -4.61 -0.69
N LEU A 57 7.35 -3.47 -1.08
CA LEU A 57 6.78 -2.61 -2.11
C LEU A 57 7.58 -2.82 -3.40
N ILE A 58 6.88 -3.07 -4.50
CA ILE A 58 7.45 -3.28 -5.84
C ILE A 58 6.83 -2.23 -6.78
N ILE A 59 7.68 -1.54 -7.51
CA ILE A 59 7.27 -0.60 -8.56
C ILE A 59 7.48 -1.32 -9.90
N LYS A 60 6.44 -1.34 -10.73
CA LYS A 60 6.51 -1.89 -12.09
C LYS A 60 7.13 -0.90 -13.08
#